data_AF-K1ZB81-F1
#
_entry.id   AF-K1ZB81-F1
#
_cell.length_a   1.000
_cell.length_b   1.000
_cell.length_c   1.000
_cell.angle_alpha   90.00
_cell.angle_beta   90.00
_cell.angle_gamma   90.00
#
_symmetry.space_group_name_H-M   'P 1'
#
loop_
_entity.id
_entity.type
_entity.pdbx_description
1 polymer ?
#
loop_
_entity_poly.entity_id
_entity_poly.type
_entity_poly.pdbx_seq_one_letter_code
_entity_poly.pdbx_strand_id
1 'polypeptide(L)'
;MKKLMLVFVLVSMFSCKSKTQVVQPATDGQNQAVQKQEIQQPTSDKSENVAAAKTTVVNKLGPMDSIKDLDRQIDGYKSGSNLSAEDVESNRKLKEDIIRGTFDLYELCRLALDIHWNEIDDAKKKYFVDLMTRLLERKAIFSKEQVKGTDKPYKVSYLKESYLNNEKTSSLVNTKVVVPSEKVDLNISYKLIMGPNGWHIFDVLVDEASLVENYKFQFDTIIKKYGYQELIDRMEKKLKEME
;
A
#
# COMPACT_ATOMS: atom_id res chain seq x y z
N MET A 1 -17.33 -6.93 1.72
CA MET A 1 -16.94 -5.70 1.03
C MET A 1 -15.61 -5.12 1.49
N LYS A 2 -15.40 -4.86 2.80
CA LYS A 2 -14.14 -4.26 3.31
C LYS A 2 -12.86 -4.97 2.81
N LYS A 3 -12.76 -6.29 3.00
CA LYS A 3 -11.62 -7.12 2.56
C LYS A 3 -11.49 -7.21 1.03
N LEU A 4 -12.62 -7.37 0.34
CA LEU A 4 -12.70 -7.41 -1.12
C LEU A 4 -12.12 -6.14 -1.76
N MET A 5 -12.45 -4.98 -1.20
CA MET A 5 -11.99 -3.69 -1.72
C MET A 5 -10.56 -3.35 -1.31
N LEU A 6 -10.11 -3.77 -0.13
CA LEU A 6 -8.69 -3.66 0.21
C LEU A 6 -7.85 -4.32 -0.88
N VAL A 7 -8.19 -5.55 -1.28
CA VAL A 7 -7.38 -6.25 -2.28
C VAL A 7 -7.59 -5.74 -3.72
N PHE A 8 -8.83 -5.43 -4.14
CA PHE A 8 -9.05 -4.85 -5.48
C PHE A 8 -8.38 -3.48 -5.66
N VAL A 9 -8.37 -2.62 -4.63
CA VAL A 9 -7.81 -1.28 -4.75
C VAL A 9 -6.29 -1.28 -4.70
N LEU A 10 -5.69 -2.23 -3.96
CA LEU A 10 -4.26 -2.53 -4.08
C LEU A 10 -3.91 -2.87 -5.54
N VAL A 11 -4.63 -3.79 -6.17
CA VAL A 11 -4.33 -4.22 -7.55
C VAL A 11 -4.58 -3.12 -8.60
N SER A 12 -5.49 -2.17 -8.34
CA SER A 12 -5.90 -1.16 -9.33
C SER A 12 -5.00 0.10 -9.43
N MET A 13 -3.89 0.21 -8.71
CA MET A 13 -3.21 1.52 -8.53
C MET A 13 -2.66 2.17 -9.82
N PHE A 14 -2.29 1.43 -10.86
CA PHE A 14 -1.84 2.03 -12.15
C PHE A 14 -2.59 1.56 -13.39
N SER A 15 -3.83 1.07 -13.26
CA SER A 15 -4.71 0.96 -14.42
C SER A 15 -5.20 2.35 -14.82
N CYS A 16 -4.36 3.07 -15.57
CA CYS A 16 -4.70 4.33 -16.19
C CYS A 16 -5.71 4.04 -17.31
N LYS A 17 -7.00 4.35 -17.12
CA LYS A 17 -7.90 4.56 -18.25
C LYS A 17 -7.37 5.77 -19.02
N SER A 18 -6.53 5.54 -20.01
CA SER A 18 -6.09 6.55 -20.97
C SER A 18 -7.31 6.98 -21.79
N LYS A 19 -7.99 8.04 -21.37
CA LYS A 19 -8.71 8.88 -22.33
C LYS A 19 -7.65 9.70 -23.05
N THR A 20 -7.30 9.25 -24.24
CA THR A 20 -6.57 10.03 -25.23
C THR A 20 -7.30 11.34 -25.45
N GLN A 21 -6.71 12.46 -25.01
CA GLN A 21 -7.09 13.77 -25.50
C GLN A 21 -5.84 14.37 -26.15
N VAL A 22 -5.93 14.47 -27.47
CA VAL A 22 -4.95 15.09 -28.35
C VAL A 22 -4.93 16.59 -28.04
N VAL A 23 -3.75 17.15 -27.74
CA VAL A 23 -3.52 18.60 -27.76
C VAL A 23 -2.23 18.85 -28.53
N GLN A 24 -2.35 19.60 -29.63
CA GLN A 24 -1.25 20.20 -30.38
C GLN A 24 -0.94 21.62 -29.86
N PRO A 25 0.26 22.17 -30.14
CA PRO A 25 0.89 23.19 -29.31
C PRO A 25 0.76 24.62 -29.88
N ALA A 26 0.95 25.63 -29.02
CA ALA A 26 1.22 27.01 -29.43
C ALA A 26 2.12 27.76 -28.42
N THR A 27 3.36 28.01 -28.88
CA THR A 27 4.16 29.27 -28.90
C THR A 27 4.25 30.23 -27.70
N ASP A 28 5.52 30.43 -27.30
CA ASP A 28 6.29 31.66 -27.01
C ASP A 28 5.75 32.77 -26.09
N GLY A 29 6.62 33.21 -25.17
CA GLY A 29 6.56 34.56 -24.60
C GLY A 29 7.28 34.84 -23.27
N GLN A 30 8.60 35.06 -23.33
CA GLN A 30 9.40 36.05 -22.56
C GLN A 30 9.56 36.01 -21.01
N ASN A 31 10.83 35.84 -20.60
CA ASN A 31 11.65 36.61 -19.64
C ASN A 31 11.00 37.43 -18.51
N GLN A 32 11.50 37.24 -17.27
CA GLN A 32 12.32 38.25 -16.56
C GLN A 32 12.99 37.77 -15.25
N ALA A 33 14.29 38.08 -15.20
CA ALA A 33 15.26 38.37 -14.14
C ALA A 33 15.02 38.07 -12.63
N VAL A 34 16.03 37.35 -12.07
CA VAL A 34 16.97 37.73 -10.98
C VAL A 34 16.42 38.26 -9.64
N GLN A 35 16.71 37.52 -8.55
CA GLN A 35 17.48 38.07 -7.42
C GLN A 35 18.16 36.98 -6.57
N LYS A 36 19.49 37.15 -6.42
CA LYS A 36 20.36 36.45 -5.46
C LYS A 36 20.05 36.93 -4.05
N GLN A 37 20.07 36.01 -3.08
CA GLN A 37 20.58 36.30 -1.74
C GLN A 37 21.24 35.05 -1.17
N GLU A 38 22.55 35.13 -1.07
CA GLU A 38 23.45 34.28 -0.30
C GLU A 38 23.57 34.93 1.08
N ILE A 39 23.58 34.15 2.17
CA ILE A 39 24.39 34.35 3.38
C ILE A 39 24.12 33.23 4.41
N GLN A 40 25.20 32.49 4.68
CA GLN A 40 25.68 31.88 5.94
C GLN A 40 25.01 30.66 6.59
N GLN A 41 25.81 29.58 6.61
CA GLN A 41 25.86 28.58 7.68
C GLN A 41 26.19 29.21 9.06
N PRO A 42 25.79 28.53 10.14
CA PRO A 42 26.81 28.11 11.09
C PRO A 42 26.74 26.62 11.44
N THR A 43 27.88 26.16 11.93
CA THR A 43 28.29 24.81 12.25
C THR A 43 27.79 24.27 13.59
N SER A 44 27.68 22.93 13.63
CA SER A 44 27.95 21.98 14.71
C SER A 44 27.12 21.95 16.01
N ASP A 45 26.66 20.73 16.28
CA ASP A 45 26.60 20.02 17.56
C ASP A 45 25.38 20.22 18.47
N LYS A 46 24.48 19.23 18.47
CA LYS A 46 24.31 18.31 19.61
C LYS A 46 23.34 17.18 19.28
N SER A 47 23.75 15.99 19.66
CA SER A 47 22.93 14.80 19.80
C SER A 47 21.69 15.11 20.65
N GLU A 48 20.53 14.64 20.23
CA GLU A 48 19.63 13.95 21.15
C GLU A 48 18.64 13.09 20.37
N ASN A 49 18.97 11.82 20.44
CA ASN A 49 18.18 10.68 20.03
C ASN A 49 16.88 10.67 20.84
N VAL A 50 15.76 11.00 20.19
CA VAL A 50 14.42 10.62 20.68
C VAL A 50 13.78 9.71 19.64
N ALA A 51 14.43 8.57 19.40
CA ALA A 51 13.70 7.39 18.98
C ALA A 51 12.72 7.03 20.10
N ALA A 52 11.49 7.54 20.00
CA ALA A 52 10.36 7.00 20.73
C ALA A 52 10.22 5.54 20.29
N ALA A 53 10.84 4.64 21.06
CA ALA A 53 10.65 3.21 20.94
C ALA A 53 9.16 2.92 21.23
N LYS A 54 8.34 2.90 20.19
CA LYS A 54 7.08 2.16 20.20
C LYS A 54 7.47 0.72 20.49
N THR A 55 7.21 0.29 21.73
CA THR A 55 7.38 -1.09 22.17
C THR A 55 6.66 -1.97 21.16
N THR A 56 7.43 -2.63 20.31
CA THR A 56 6.88 -3.45 19.24
C THR A 56 6.46 -4.75 19.88
N VAL A 57 5.16 -4.92 20.08
CA VAL A 57 4.60 -6.17 20.60
C VAL A 57 4.94 -7.25 19.57
N VAL A 58 5.81 -8.19 19.94
CA VAL A 58 6.13 -9.34 19.09
C VAL A 58 4.86 -10.16 18.90
N ASN A 59 4.34 -10.16 17.68
CA ASN A 59 3.13 -10.88 17.35
C ASN A 59 3.47 -12.37 17.16
N LYS A 60 3.20 -13.19 18.18
CA LYS A 60 3.51 -14.65 18.19
C LYS A 60 2.52 -15.51 17.38
N LEU A 61 1.62 -14.91 16.62
CA LEU A 61 0.62 -15.66 15.85
C LEU A 61 1.27 -16.46 14.72
N GLY A 62 0.67 -17.59 14.35
CA GLY A 62 1.00 -18.31 13.11
C GLY A 62 0.46 -17.59 11.88
N PRO A 63 0.86 -17.95 10.65
CA PRO A 63 0.49 -17.24 9.42
C PRO A 63 -1.03 -17.06 9.26
N MET A 64 -1.79 -18.14 9.42
CA MET A 64 -3.25 -18.15 9.33
C MET A 64 -3.89 -17.27 10.40
N ASP A 65 -3.37 -17.31 11.62
CA ASP A 65 -3.91 -16.51 12.71
C ASP A 65 -3.57 -15.03 12.56
N SER A 66 -2.45 -14.67 11.91
CA SER A 66 -2.17 -13.30 11.47
C SER A 66 -3.19 -12.80 10.45
N ILE A 67 -3.63 -13.64 9.51
CA ILE A 67 -4.70 -13.26 8.55
C ILE A 67 -6.07 -13.13 9.26
N LYS A 68 -6.37 -13.98 10.24
CA LYS A 68 -7.59 -13.82 11.06
C LYS A 68 -7.53 -12.57 11.93
N ASP A 69 -6.34 -12.22 12.43
CA ASP A 69 -6.13 -11.00 13.21
C ASP A 69 -6.32 -9.75 12.36
N LEU A 70 -5.79 -9.73 11.13
CA LEU A 70 -6.10 -8.70 10.14
C LEU A 70 -7.62 -8.54 9.96
N ASP A 71 -8.36 -9.63 9.80
CA ASP A 71 -9.82 -9.57 9.65
C ASP A 71 -10.52 -8.97 10.90
N ARG A 72 -10.04 -9.32 12.10
CA ARG A 72 -10.53 -8.72 13.35
C ARG A 72 -10.21 -7.23 13.43
N GLN A 73 -9.02 -6.79 13.03
CA GLN A 73 -8.67 -5.37 12.98
C GLN A 73 -9.58 -4.59 12.01
N ILE A 74 -9.88 -5.18 10.84
CA ILE A 74 -10.77 -4.58 9.82
C ILE A 74 -12.21 -4.38 10.34
N ASP A 75 -12.66 -5.19 11.30
CA ASP A 75 -13.98 -5.02 11.92
C ASP A 75 -14.11 -3.68 12.65
N GLY A 76 -13.00 -3.13 13.16
CA GLY A 76 -12.96 -1.81 13.80
C GLY A 76 -13.24 -0.63 12.86
N TYR A 77 -13.22 -0.85 11.54
CA TYR A 77 -13.49 0.21 10.58
C TYR A 77 -14.97 0.63 10.62
N LYS A 78 -15.23 1.92 10.85
CA LYS A 78 -16.58 2.48 10.92
C LYS A 78 -17.08 2.82 9.51
N SER A 79 -18.33 2.49 9.21
CA SER A 79 -18.93 2.74 7.89
C SER A 79 -20.38 3.21 8.02
N GLY A 80 -20.83 4.06 7.10
CA GLY A 80 -22.20 4.60 7.08
C GLY A 80 -22.23 5.99 6.43
N SER A 81 -23.42 6.56 6.24
CA SER A 81 -23.59 7.89 5.63
C SER A 81 -23.36 9.06 6.60
N ASN A 82 -23.29 8.79 7.90
CA ASN A 82 -23.24 9.82 8.96
C ASN A 82 -21.99 9.63 9.84
N LEU A 83 -20.81 9.49 9.23
CA LEU A 83 -19.56 9.44 9.99
C LEU A 83 -19.25 10.84 10.54
N SER A 84 -18.93 10.91 11.83
CA SER A 84 -18.39 12.14 12.43
C SER A 84 -16.95 12.38 11.98
N ALA A 85 -16.44 13.60 12.18
CA ALA A 85 -15.02 13.89 11.94
C ALA A 85 -14.09 12.98 12.78
N GLU A 86 -14.52 12.61 13.99
CA GLU A 86 -13.81 11.67 14.85
C GLU A 86 -13.79 10.25 14.26
N ASP A 87 -14.88 9.78 13.67
CA ASP A 87 -14.93 8.47 13.01
C ASP A 87 -14.03 8.42 11.78
N VAL A 88 -14.00 9.49 10.99
CA VAL A 88 -13.11 9.63 9.84
C VAL A 88 -11.65 9.56 10.27
N GLU A 89 -11.29 10.30 11.32
CA GLU A 89 -9.94 10.30 11.86
C GLU A 89 -9.55 8.96 12.49
N SER A 90 -10.48 8.31 13.21
CA SER A 90 -10.28 6.95 13.74
C SER A 90 -10.05 5.93 12.62
N ASN A 91 -10.82 6.02 11.53
CA ASN A 91 -10.65 5.18 10.35
C ASN A 91 -9.32 5.43 9.65
N ARG A 92 -8.86 6.69 9.59
CA ARG A 92 -7.54 7.04 9.05
C ARG A 92 -6.43 6.35 9.84
N LYS A 93 -6.44 6.49 11.17
CA LYS A 93 -5.46 5.83 12.06
C LYS A 93 -5.49 4.31 11.94
N LEU A 94 -6.68 3.71 11.95
CA LEU A 94 -6.82 2.26 11.82
C LEU A 94 -6.20 1.74 10.51
N LYS A 95 -6.38 2.45 9.39
CA LYS A 95 -5.76 2.08 8.11
C LYS A 95 -4.24 2.15 8.19
N GLU A 96 -3.69 3.21 8.77
CA GLU A 96 -2.24 3.38 8.94
C GLU A 96 -1.67 2.26 9.81
N ASP A 97 -2.34 1.93 10.92
CA ASP A 97 -1.93 0.85 11.82
C ASP A 97 -1.98 -0.52 11.13
N ILE A 98 -3.06 -0.82 10.39
CA ILE A 98 -3.18 -2.08 9.64
C ILE A 98 -2.08 -2.19 8.58
N ILE A 99 -1.91 -1.16 7.75
CA ILE A 99 -0.97 -1.17 6.63
C ILE A 99 0.47 -1.30 7.15
N ARG A 100 0.85 -0.49 8.13
CA ARG A 100 2.21 -0.51 8.68
C ARG A 100 2.49 -1.69 9.61
N GLY A 101 1.46 -2.25 10.26
CA GLY A 101 1.61 -3.35 11.20
C GLY A 101 1.53 -4.74 10.55
N THR A 102 0.75 -4.87 9.47
CA THR A 102 0.44 -6.18 8.87
C THR A 102 1.28 -6.48 7.63
N PHE A 103 1.73 -5.45 6.90
CA PHE A 103 2.45 -5.64 5.64
C PHE A 103 3.94 -5.39 5.78
N ASP A 104 4.74 -6.20 5.10
CA ASP A 104 6.15 -5.90 4.84
C ASP A 104 6.23 -5.08 3.56
N LEU A 105 6.03 -3.77 3.70
CA LEU A 105 6.01 -2.83 2.58
C LEU A 105 7.37 -2.67 1.93
N TYR A 106 8.45 -2.87 2.69
CA TYR A 106 9.80 -2.83 2.13
C TYR A 106 10.02 -4.01 1.19
N GLU A 107 9.67 -5.22 1.61
CA GLU A 107 9.79 -6.42 0.78
C GLU A 107 8.86 -6.36 -0.44
N LEU A 108 7.62 -5.90 -0.26
CA LEU A 108 6.68 -5.66 -1.37
C LEU A 108 7.29 -4.71 -2.41
N CYS A 109 7.78 -3.56 -1.97
CA CYS A 109 8.39 -2.55 -2.84
C CYS A 109 9.66 -3.07 -3.53
N ARG A 110 10.50 -3.82 -2.80
CA ARG A 110 11.72 -4.43 -3.33
C ARG A 110 11.40 -5.40 -4.47
N LEU A 111 10.44 -6.30 -4.25
CA LEU A 111 10.02 -7.26 -5.26
C LEU A 111 9.29 -6.58 -6.44
N ALA A 112 8.55 -5.51 -6.17
CA ALA A 112 7.87 -4.75 -7.21
C ALA A 112 8.83 -3.92 -8.08
N LEU A 113 9.94 -3.39 -7.56
CA LEU A 113 10.96 -2.73 -8.40
C LEU A 113 11.89 -3.74 -9.08
N ASP A 114 12.01 -4.95 -8.55
CA ASP A 114 12.76 -6.06 -9.15
C ASP A 114 14.19 -5.65 -9.53
N ILE A 115 14.57 -5.74 -10.81
CA ILE A 115 15.89 -5.36 -11.32
C ILE A 115 16.25 -3.89 -10.99
N HIS A 116 15.26 -2.99 -11.02
CA HIS A 116 15.45 -1.55 -10.81
C HIS A 116 15.79 -1.21 -9.36
N TRP A 117 15.50 -2.11 -8.41
CA TRP A 117 15.78 -1.90 -6.99
C TRP A 117 17.27 -1.69 -6.72
N ASN A 118 18.12 -2.43 -7.42
CA ASN A 118 19.57 -2.38 -7.22
C ASN A 118 20.24 -1.24 -8.01
N GLU A 119 19.51 -0.54 -8.88
CA GLU A 119 20.01 0.58 -9.69
C GLU A 119 19.89 1.94 -8.97
N ILE A 120 19.16 1.98 -7.86
CA ILE A 120 18.93 3.19 -7.07
C ILE A 120 19.64 3.11 -5.71
N ASP A 121 20.04 4.28 -5.19
CA ASP A 121 20.63 4.42 -3.88
C ASP A 121 19.62 4.24 -2.73
N ASP A 122 20.12 4.09 -1.51
CA ASP A 122 19.27 3.81 -0.34
C ASP A 122 18.35 4.97 0.03
N ALA A 123 18.72 6.21 -0.30
CA ALA A 123 17.85 7.36 -0.09
C ALA A 123 16.62 7.29 -1.01
N LYS A 124 16.83 6.94 -2.28
CA LYS A 124 15.75 6.72 -3.26
C LYS A 124 14.88 5.53 -2.89
N LYS A 125 15.45 4.40 -2.44
CA LYS A 125 14.68 3.24 -1.95
C LYS A 125 13.76 3.64 -0.81
N LYS A 126 14.31 4.35 0.19
CA LYS A 126 13.54 4.82 1.34
C LYS A 126 12.41 5.75 0.91
N TYR A 127 12.69 6.67 0.00
CA TYR A 127 11.69 7.60 -0.52
C TYR A 127 10.58 6.89 -1.29
N PHE A 128 10.93 5.94 -2.16
CA PHE A 128 9.96 5.13 -2.89
C PHE A 128 9.05 4.31 -1.96
N VAL A 129 9.63 3.65 -0.95
CA VAL A 129 8.87 2.88 0.04
C VAL A 129 7.92 3.78 0.82
N ASP A 130 8.36 4.98 1.24
CA ASP A 130 7.48 5.94 1.92
C ASP A 130 6.33 6.40 1.02
N LEU A 131 6.65 6.78 -0.22
CA LEU A 131 5.65 7.24 -1.18
C LEU A 131 4.63 6.15 -1.50
N MET A 132 5.09 4.92 -1.72
CA MET A 132 4.22 3.77 -1.93
C MET A 132 3.38 3.47 -0.70
N THR A 133 3.96 3.53 0.51
CA THR A 133 3.23 3.35 1.77
C THR A 133 2.11 4.36 1.90
N ARG A 134 2.38 5.65 1.69
CA ARG A 134 1.37 6.72 1.76
C ARG A 134 0.28 6.52 0.72
N LEU A 135 0.64 6.15 -0.51
CA LEU A 135 -0.33 5.79 -1.53
C LEU A 135 -1.20 4.61 -1.06
N LEU A 136 -0.61 3.54 -0.54
CA LEU A 136 -1.32 2.38 -0.01
C LEU A 136 -2.22 2.74 1.17
N GLU A 137 -1.82 3.62 2.08
CA GLU A 137 -2.66 4.08 3.21
C GLU A 137 -3.88 4.89 2.74
N ARG A 138 -3.67 5.75 1.74
CA ARG A 138 -4.75 6.54 1.13
C ARG A 138 -5.68 5.68 0.29
N LYS A 139 -5.13 4.76 -0.49
CA LYS A 139 -5.84 3.84 -1.39
C LYS A 139 -6.36 2.58 -0.73
N ALA A 140 -5.90 2.20 0.46
CA ALA A 140 -6.54 1.21 1.32
C ALA A 140 -7.87 1.78 1.83
N ILE A 141 -8.69 2.26 0.91
CA ILE A 141 -10.06 2.62 1.11
C ILE A 141 -10.76 1.27 1.21
N PHE A 142 -11.13 0.91 2.43
CA PHE A 142 -12.41 0.28 2.67
C PHE A 142 -13.45 1.24 2.08
N SER A 143 -13.75 1.09 0.79
CA SER A 143 -14.45 2.07 -0.04
C SER A 143 -15.48 2.85 0.74
N LYS A 144 -15.37 4.18 0.68
CA LYS A 144 -16.49 5.14 0.66
C LYS A 144 -17.82 4.56 1.16
N GLU A 145 -18.19 4.90 2.39
CA GLU A 145 -19.38 5.73 2.69
C GLU A 145 -20.75 5.41 2.05
N GLN A 146 -20.94 4.31 1.33
CA GLN A 146 -22.20 4.00 0.66
C GLN A 146 -22.47 2.50 0.60
N VAL A 147 -22.67 1.87 1.75
CA VAL A 147 -23.60 0.74 1.78
C VAL A 147 -24.49 0.86 3.02
N LYS A 148 -25.79 1.00 2.75
CA LYS A 148 -26.85 0.91 3.75
C LYS A 148 -26.98 -0.54 4.22
N GLY A 149 -27.07 -0.73 5.53
CA GLY A 149 -27.73 -1.88 6.16
C GLY A 149 -27.21 -3.25 5.77
N THR A 150 -26.15 -3.72 6.43
CA THR A 150 -26.01 -5.12 6.88
C THR A 150 -24.73 -5.27 7.69
N ASP A 151 -24.83 -5.92 8.85
CA ASP A 151 -23.69 -6.46 9.57
C ASP A 151 -22.96 -7.47 8.68
N LYS A 152 -21.67 -7.22 8.42
CA LYS A 152 -20.76 -8.02 7.57
C LYS A 152 -21.38 -8.52 6.24
N PRO A 153 -21.33 -7.71 5.16
CA PRO A 153 -21.88 -8.09 3.84
C PRO A 153 -21.08 -9.18 3.11
N TYR A 154 -20.17 -9.87 3.80
CA TYR A 154 -19.28 -10.86 3.21
C TYR A 154 -18.94 -11.96 4.21
N LYS A 155 -18.67 -13.15 3.69
CA LYS A 155 -18.19 -14.31 4.45
C LYS A 155 -16.78 -14.64 4.00
N VAL A 156 -15.89 -14.86 4.96
CA VAL A 156 -14.52 -15.31 4.73
C VAL A 156 -14.42 -16.76 5.19
N SER A 157 -14.01 -17.64 4.30
CA SER A 157 -13.60 -19.00 4.63
C SER A 157 -12.08 -19.10 4.56
N TYR A 158 -11.47 -19.63 5.62
CA TYR A 158 -10.04 -19.88 5.68
C TYR A 158 -9.79 -21.30 5.20
N LEU A 159 -9.08 -21.45 4.09
CA LEU A 159 -9.01 -22.74 3.39
C LEU A 159 -7.79 -23.54 3.82
N LYS A 160 -6.59 -22.99 3.60
CA LYS A 160 -5.33 -23.71 3.79
C LYS A 160 -4.21 -22.74 4.17
N GLU A 161 -3.28 -23.23 4.99
CA GLU A 161 -1.96 -22.65 5.20
C GLU A 161 -0.90 -23.65 4.70
N SER A 162 0.17 -23.16 4.08
CA SER A 162 1.36 -23.95 3.74
C SER A 162 2.62 -23.10 3.76
N TYR A 163 3.72 -23.64 4.28
CA TYR A 163 5.03 -23.00 4.17
C TYR A 163 5.59 -23.13 2.76
N LEU A 164 6.24 -22.06 2.28
CA LEU A 164 6.86 -21.98 0.95
C LEU A 164 8.34 -22.38 0.97
N ASN A 165 8.92 -22.58 2.15
CA ASN A 165 10.30 -23.01 2.34
C ASN A 165 10.44 -23.93 3.57
N ASN A 166 11.57 -24.63 3.65
CA ASN A 166 11.83 -25.62 4.71
C ASN A 166 12.08 -24.95 6.07
N GLU A 167 12.62 -23.73 6.06
CA GLU A 167 12.91 -22.92 7.23
C GLU A 167 11.63 -22.35 7.88
N LYS A 168 10.49 -22.48 7.21
CA LYS A 168 9.18 -21.95 7.66
C LYS A 168 9.22 -20.46 7.93
N THR A 169 9.98 -19.72 7.12
CA THR A 169 10.06 -18.25 7.15
C THR A 169 9.24 -17.59 6.05
N SER A 170 8.66 -18.38 5.15
CA SER A 170 7.70 -17.91 4.15
C SER A 170 6.48 -18.83 4.09
N SER A 171 5.29 -18.26 3.94
CA SER A 171 4.01 -18.99 3.98
C SER A 171 3.01 -18.46 2.97
N LEU A 172 2.08 -19.33 2.55
CA LEU A 172 0.92 -19.01 1.75
C LEU A 172 -0.34 -19.36 2.55
N VAL A 173 -1.23 -18.39 2.71
CA VAL A 173 -2.54 -18.59 3.33
C VAL A 173 -3.63 -18.34 2.29
N ASN A 174 -4.42 -19.37 1.98
CA ASN A 174 -5.54 -19.28 1.05
C ASN A 174 -6.85 -19.02 1.80
N THR A 175 -7.62 -18.07 1.30
CA THR A 175 -8.95 -17.72 1.80
C THR A 175 -9.92 -17.60 0.63
N LYS A 176 -11.21 -17.71 0.96
CA LYS A 176 -12.31 -17.51 0.02
C LYS A 176 -13.24 -16.45 0.56
N VAL A 177 -13.55 -15.44 -0.24
CA VAL A 177 -14.40 -14.32 0.14
C VAL A 177 -15.65 -14.32 -0.72
N VAL A 178 -16.79 -14.54 -0.08
CA VAL A 178 -18.11 -14.52 -0.74
C VAL A 178 -18.84 -13.24 -0.35
N VAL A 179 -19.36 -12.51 -1.33
CA VAL A 179 -20.23 -11.33 -1.16
C VAL A 179 -21.60 -11.67 -1.76
N PRO A 180 -22.54 -12.23 -0.97
CA PRO A 180 -23.81 -12.73 -1.49
C PRO A 180 -24.65 -11.67 -2.20
N SER A 181 -24.66 -10.44 -1.69
CA SER A 181 -25.42 -9.32 -2.27
C SER A 181 -24.98 -8.97 -3.69
N GLU A 182 -23.70 -9.20 -4.01
CA GLU A 182 -23.11 -8.89 -5.32
C GLU A 182 -22.95 -10.13 -6.20
N LYS A 183 -23.27 -11.34 -5.68
CA LYS A 183 -23.00 -12.63 -6.32
C LYS A 183 -21.52 -12.79 -6.72
N VAL A 184 -20.62 -12.21 -5.93
CA VAL A 184 -19.17 -12.28 -6.13
C VAL A 184 -18.57 -13.31 -5.18
N ASP A 185 -17.65 -14.10 -5.72
CA ASP A 185 -16.87 -15.08 -4.98
C ASP A 185 -15.42 -14.99 -5.45
N LEU A 186 -14.50 -14.69 -4.54
CA LEU A 186 -13.09 -14.53 -4.86
C LEU A 186 -12.20 -15.47 -4.04
N ASN A 187 -11.15 -15.97 -4.68
CA ASN A 187 -10.04 -16.60 -3.99
C ASN A 187 -8.99 -15.55 -3.66
N ILE A 188 -8.69 -15.36 -2.37
CA ILE A 188 -7.66 -14.44 -1.93
C ILE A 188 -6.56 -15.21 -1.23
N SER A 189 -5.34 -15.13 -1.76
CA SER A 189 -4.18 -15.78 -1.17
C SER A 189 -3.17 -14.74 -0.69
N TYR A 190 -2.62 -14.96 0.49
CA TYR A 190 -1.65 -14.07 1.12
C TYR A 190 -0.31 -14.76 1.15
N LYS A 191 0.73 -14.15 0.59
CA LYS A 191 2.10 -14.57 0.86
C LYS A 191 2.63 -13.78 2.05
N LEU A 192 3.10 -14.51 3.05
CA LEU A 192 3.64 -13.95 4.29
C LEU A 192 5.11 -14.30 4.44
N ILE A 193 5.86 -13.41 5.07
CA ILE A 193 7.24 -13.60 5.47
C ILE A 193 7.36 -13.42 6.99
N MET A 194 8.20 -14.23 7.62
CA MET A 194 8.52 -14.12 9.04
C MET A 194 9.55 -13.00 9.24
N GLY A 195 9.13 -11.92 9.89
CA GLY A 195 10.00 -10.83 10.34
C GLY A 195 10.29 -10.88 11.85
N PRO A 196 11.06 -9.92 12.38
CA PRO A 196 11.40 -9.86 13.81
C PRO A 196 10.19 -9.77 14.74
N ASN A 197 9.07 -9.24 14.23
CA ASN A 197 7.87 -8.96 15.01
C ASN A 197 6.68 -9.87 14.64
N GLY A 198 6.91 -10.93 13.86
CA GLY A 198 5.89 -11.90 13.46
C GLY A 198 5.74 -12.02 11.94
N TRP A 199 4.62 -12.61 11.51
CA TRP A 199 4.31 -12.78 10.10
C TRP A 199 3.75 -11.50 9.48
N HIS A 200 4.34 -11.08 8.36
CA HIS A 200 3.91 -9.90 7.61
C HIS A 200 3.58 -10.28 6.16
N ILE A 201 2.51 -9.68 5.62
CA ILE A 201 2.08 -9.90 4.23
C ILE A 201 2.98 -9.09 3.31
N PHE A 202 3.61 -9.74 2.32
CA PHE A 202 4.39 -9.04 1.30
C PHE A 202 3.76 -9.12 -0.09
N ASP A 203 2.80 -10.03 -0.30
CA ASP A 203 2.05 -10.15 -1.56
C ASP A 203 0.62 -10.64 -1.29
N VAL A 204 -0.32 -10.16 -2.11
CA VAL A 204 -1.72 -10.59 -2.08
C VAL A 204 -2.14 -10.95 -3.49
N LEU A 205 -2.73 -12.13 -3.64
CA LEU A 205 -3.22 -12.66 -4.90
C LEU A 205 -4.74 -12.66 -4.87
N VAL A 206 -5.37 -12.10 -5.91
CA VAL A 206 -6.81 -12.20 -6.13
C VAL A 206 -7.05 -13.04 -7.36
N ASP A 207 -7.74 -14.16 -7.20
CA ASP A 207 -7.92 -15.15 -8.28
C ASP A 207 -6.60 -15.39 -9.03
N GLU A 208 -5.56 -15.66 -8.22
CA GLU A 208 -4.17 -15.92 -8.65
C GLU A 208 -3.39 -14.70 -9.19
N ALA A 209 -4.04 -13.57 -9.46
CA ALA A 209 -3.36 -12.35 -9.90
C ALA A 209 -2.64 -11.69 -8.71
N SER A 210 -1.29 -11.70 -8.75
CA SER A 210 -0.42 -11.13 -7.73
C SER A 210 -0.34 -9.60 -7.81
N LEU A 211 -0.46 -8.96 -6.65
CA LEU A 211 -0.25 -7.53 -6.48
C LEU A 211 1.18 -7.12 -6.84
N VAL A 212 2.16 -7.87 -6.33
CA VAL A 212 3.58 -7.62 -6.57
C VAL A 212 3.91 -7.72 -8.05
N GLU A 213 3.47 -8.79 -8.73
CA GLU A 213 3.72 -8.96 -10.17
C GLU A 213 3.05 -7.87 -11.02
N ASN A 214 1.85 -7.45 -10.62
CA ASN A 214 1.15 -6.35 -11.29
C ASN A 214 1.92 -5.02 -11.17
N TYR A 215 2.45 -4.69 -9.99
CA TYR A 215 3.30 -3.52 -9.82
C TYR A 215 4.63 -3.64 -10.54
N LYS A 216 5.26 -4.82 -10.49
CA LYS A 216 6.49 -5.10 -11.23
C LYS A 216 6.33 -4.81 -12.71
N PHE A 217 5.26 -5.29 -13.32
CA PHE A 217 4.97 -5.00 -14.72
C PHE A 217 4.80 -3.49 -14.99
N GLN A 218 4.05 -2.79 -14.15
CA GLN A 218 3.75 -1.36 -14.32
C GLN A 218 4.99 -0.48 -14.12
N PHE A 219 5.78 -0.74 -13.08
CA PHE A 219 7.00 -0.02 -12.76
C PHE A 219 8.06 -0.26 -13.83
N ASP A 220 8.29 -1.52 -14.22
CA ASP A 220 9.23 -1.85 -15.29
C ASP A 220 8.87 -1.12 -16.60
N THR A 221 7.59 -1.11 -16.96
CA THR A 221 7.10 -0.42 -18.16
C THR A 221 7.38 1.09 -18.11
N ILE A 222 7.14 1.74 -16.97
CA ILE A 222 7.37 3.18 -16.81
C ILE A 222 8.87 3.48 -16.81
N ILE A 223 9.66 2.75 -16.02
CA ILE A 223 11.10 3.00 -15.85
C ILE A 223 11.84 2.78 -17.17
N LYS A 224 11.57 1.68 -17.90
CA LYS A 224 12.22 1.42 -19.19
C LYS A 224 11.90 2.48 -20.25
N LYS A 225 10.69 3.06 -20.20
CA LYS A 225 10.24 4.01 -21.23
C LYS A 225 10.56 5.47 -20.89
N TYR A 226 10.55 5.83 -19.61
CA TYR A 226 10.59 7.22 -19.15
C TYR A 226 11.57 7.48 -18.00
N GLY A 227 12.22 6.44 -17.48
CA GLY A 227 13.15 6.53 -16.36
C GLY A 227 12.48 6.46 -14.98
N TYR A 228 13.29 6.26 -13.95
CA TYR A 228 12.84 6.16 -12.55
C TYR A 228 12.17 7.44 -12.05
N GLN A 229 12.67 8.61 -12.44
CA GLN A 229 12.10 9.88 -11.99
C GLN A 229 10.63 10.04 -12.42
N GLU A 230 10.28 9.62 -13.64
CA GLU A 230 8.89 9.67 -14.12
C GLU A 230 7.96 8.78 -13.26
N LEU A 231 8.43 7.62 -12.79
CA LEU A 231 7.65 6.79 -11.88
C LEU A 231 7.32 7.55 -10.58
N ILE A 232 8.34 8.20 -10.01
CA ILE A 232 8.19 9.01 -8.80
C ILE A 232 7.23 10.17 -9.02
N ASP A 233 7.41 10.95 -10.08
CA ASP A 233 6.55 12.11 -10.38
C ASP A 233 5.08 11.69 -10.54
N ARG A 234 4.83 10.55 -11.18
CA ARG A 234 3.47 9.98 -11.31
C ARG A 234 2.90 9.57 -9.96
N MET A 235 3.69 8.94 -9.11
CA MET A 235 3.27 8.53 -7.76
C MET A 235 2.98 9.75 -6.86
N GLU A 236 3.82 10.78 -6.89
CA GLU A 236 3.62 12.03 -6.16
C GLU A 236 2.38 12.77 -6.63
N LYS A 237 2.21 12.93 -7.95
CA LYS A 237 1.00 13.50 -8.54
C LYS A 237 -0.23 12.72 -8.08
N LYS A 238 -0.13 11.39 -8.09
CA LYS A 238 -1.24 10.53 -7.69
C LYS A 238 -1.60 10.69 -6.22
N LEU A 239 -0.62 10.90 -5.36
CA LEU A 239 -0.82 11.13 -3.94
C LEU A 239 -1.46 12.50 -3.69
N LYS A 240 -1.00 13.55 -4.39
CA LYS A 240 -1.58 14.89 -4.33
C LYS A 240 -3.03 14.94 -4.80
N GLU A 241 -3.41 14.12 -5.79
CA GLU A 241 -4.81 13.98 -6.23
C GLU A 241 -5.72 13.34 -5.16
N MET A 242 -5.15 12.71 -4.13
CA MET A 242 -5.88 12.06 -3.03
C MET A 242 -5.91 12.91 -1.74
N GLU A 243 -5.20 14.04 -1.73
CA GLU A 243 -5.20 15.04 -0.65
C GLU A 243 -6.29 16.09 -0.90
#